data_AF-A0AA37AG28-F1
#
_entry.id   AF-A0AA37AG28-F1
#
_cell.length_a   1.000
_cell.length_b   1.000
_cell.length_c   1.000
_cell.angle_alpha   90.00
_cell.angle_beta   90.00
_cell.angle_gamma   90.00
#
_symmetry.space_group_name_H-M   'P 1'
#
loop_
_entity.id
_entity.type
_entity.pdbx_description
1 polymer ?
#
loop_
_entity_poly.entity_id
_entity_poly.type
_entity_poly.pdbx_seq_one_letter_code
_entity_poly.pdbx_strand_id
1 'polypeptide(L)'
;MKTNLAYASNCSDSVYSYIYQALQQRSGAENESLYQQAISSCCTDKQKKKLAGYYAGPWQLLFNAWCNNRVPNTAVLALLLQQCLSHFQCEEVIAAWQ
;
A
#
# COMPACT_ATOMS: atom_id res chain seq x y z
N MET A 1 14.58 26.99 5.73
CA MET A 1 14.71 25.72 6.46
C MET A 1 14.36 24.58 5.52
N LYS A 2 15.29 23.68 5.20
CA LYS A 2 14.93 22.41 4.54
C LYS A 2 14.22 21.58 5.61
N THR A 3 12.91 21.46 5.51
CA THR A 3 12.15 20.56 6.39
C THR A 3 12.67 19.15 6.12
N ASN A 4 13.42 18.57 7.07
CA ASN A 4 13.79 17.16 6.96
C ASN A 4 12.48 16.37 6.98
N LEU A 5 12.14 15.76 5.85
CA LEU A 5 10.96 14.93 5.74
C LEU A 5 11.14 13.69 6.60
N ALA A 6 10.07 13.31 7.30
CA ALA A 6 10.01 12.05 8.02
C ALA A 6 9.53 10.95 7.07
N TYR A 7 10.20 9.81 7.14
CA TYR A 7 9.95 8.57 6.43
C TYR A 7 9.72 7.45 7.46
N ALA A 8 9.50 6.23 6.99
CA ALA A 8 9.36 5.05 7.84
C ALA A 8 10.58 4.87 8.76
N SER A 9 11.79 5.08 8.27
CA SER A 9 13.04 4.82 9.01
C SER A 9 13.41 5.85 10.09
N ASN A 10 12.80 7.03 10.09
CA ASN A 10 13.22 8.13 10.97
C ASN A 10 12.04 8.84 11.68
N CYS A 11 10.93 8.14 11.86
CA CYS A 11 9.80 8.61 12.65
C CYS A 11 9.74 7.92 14.02
N SER A 12 8.93 8.46 14.93
CA SER A 12 8.71 7.82 16.24
C SER A 12 7.96 6.50 16.06
N ASP A 13 8.18 5.57 17.01
CA ASP A 13 7.50 4.27 17.01
C ASP A 13 5.97 4.40 16.97
N SER A 14 5.41 5.43 17.61
CA SER A 14 3.98 5.73 17.59
C SER A 14 3.47 6.08 16.19
N VAL A 15 4.20 6.92 15.45
CA VAL A 15 3.85 7.31 14.09
C VAL A 15 4.04 6.14 13.13
N TYR A 16 5.14 5.40 13.27
CA TYR A 16 5.40 4.20 12.50
C TYR A 16 4.27 3.19 12.67
N SER A 17 3.93 2.87 13.92
CA SER A 17 2.89 1.88 14.24
C SER A 17 1.53 2.29 13.68
N TYR A 18 1.16 3.57 13.81
CA TYR A 18 -0.08 4.09 13.27
C TYR A 18 -0.16 3.93 11.74
N ILE A 19 0.87 4.40 11.02
CA ILE A 19 0.90 4.32 9.56
C ILE A 19 0.94 2.86 9.09
N TYR A 20 1.76 2.03 9.74
CA TYR A 20 1.87 0.61 9.42
C TYR A 20 0.53 -0.11 9.56
N GLN A 21 -0.15 0.05 10.71
CA GLN A 21 -1.44 -0.60 10.96
C GLN A 21 -2.50 -0.14 9.96
N ALA A 22 -2.57 1.17 9.67
CA ALA A 22 -3.52 1.71 8.71
C ALA A 22 -3.29 1.16 7.30
N LEU A 23 -2.02 1.13 6.84
CA LEU A 23 -1.68 0.59 5.52
C LEU A 23 -1.91 -0.91 5.45
N GLN A 24 -1.52 -1.67 6.48
CA GLN A 24 -1.73 -3.11 6.55
C GLN A 24 -3.23 -3.46 6.48
N GLN A 25 -4.07 -2.73 7.20
CA GLN A 25 -5.52 -2.94 7.16
C GLN A 25 -6.10 -2.65 5.77
N ARG A 26 -5.71 -1.51 5.17
CA ARG A 26 -6.18 -1.11 3.83
C ARG A 26 -5.73 -2.09 2.75
N SER A 27 -4.45 -2.45 2.72
CA SER A 27 -3.92 -3.37 1.72
C SER A 27 -4.45 -4.79 1.91
N GLY A 28 -4.60 -5.25 3.15
CA GLY A 28 -5.19 -6.55 3.45
C GLY A 28 -6.63 -6.66 2.94
N ALA A 29 -7.48 -5.68 3.25
CA ALA A 29 -8.86 -5.67 2.80
C ALA A 29 -9.00 -5.59 1.26
N GLU A 30 -8.18 -4.76 0.62
CA GLU A 30 -8.18 -4.63 -0.84
C GLU A 30 -7.68 -5.90 -1.53
N ASN A 31 -6.55 -6.46 -1.09
CA ASN A 31 -5.99 -7.68 -1.66
C ASN A 31 -6.92 -8.88 -1.49
N GLU A 32 -7.60 -9.00 -0.34
CA GLU A 32 -8.61 -10.04 -0.14
C GLU A 32 -9.76 -9.89 -1.15
N SER A 33 -10.30 -8.67 -1.31
CA SER A 33 -11.36 -8.40 -2.28
C SER A 33 -10.94 -8.76 -3.72
N LEU A 34 -9.73 -8.34 -4.12
CA LEU A 34 -9.16 -8.63 -5.44
C LEU A 34 -8.90 -10.13 -5.64
N TYR A 35 -8.41 -10.81 -4.60
CA TYR A 35 -8.22 -12.25 -4.61
C TYR A 35 -9.54 -13.00 -4.78
N GLN A 36 -10.59 -12.61 -4.06
CA GLN A 36 -11.93 -13.22 -4.17
C GLN A 36 -12.53 -13.03 -5.56
N GLN A 37 -12.35 -11.84 -6.15
CA GLN A 37 -12.77 -11.59 -7.54
C GLN A 37 -12.00 -12.49 -8.52
N ALA A 38 -10.67 -12.54 -8.40
CA ALA A 38 -9.83 -13.35 -9.29
C ALA A 38 -10.10 -14.85 -9.15
N ILE A 39 -10.24 -15.37 -7.92
CA ILE A 39 -10.46 -16.80 -7.68
C ILE A 39 -11.84 -17.26 -8.14
N SER A 40 -12.87 -16.39 -8.09
CA SER A 40 -14.21 -16.71 -8.62
C SER A 40 -14.20 -17.08 -10.11
N SER A 41 -13.22 -16.56 -10.86
CA SER A 41 -13.04 -16.84 -12.29
C SER A 41 -12.18 -18.10 -12.57
N CYS A 42 -11.63 -18.73 -11.53
CA CYS A 42 -10.71 -19.86 -11.67
C CYS A 42 -11.43 -21.22 -11.60
N CYS A 43 -11.37 -21.99 -12.69
CA CYS A 43 -12.01 -23.31 -12.78
C CYS A 43 -11.09 -24.48 -12.39
N THR A 44 -9.78 -24.25 -12.26
CA THR A 44 -8.79 -25.31 -12.02
C THR A 44 -7.87 -25.00 -10.84
N ASP A 45 -7.38 -26.04 -10.17
CA ASP A 45 -6.42 -25.91 -9.07
C ASP A 45 -5.12 -25.23 -9.51
N LYS A 46 -4.71 -25.43 -10.77
CA LYS A 46 -3.54 -24.75 -11.35
C LYS A 46 -3.75 -23.24 -11.44
N GLN A 47 -4.96 -22.78 -11.81
CA GLN A 47 -5.29 -21.35 -11.82
C GLN A 47 -5.34 -20.79 -10.40
N LYS A 48 -5.97 -21.50 -9.46
CA LYS A 48 -6.04 -21.09 -8.04
C LYS A 48 -4.65 -20.99 -7.41
N LYS A 49 -3.75 -21.95 -7.66
CA LYS A 49 -2.36 -21.91 -7.17
C LYS A 49 -1.57 -20.70 -7.69
N LYS A 50 -1.85 -20.22 -8.92
CA LYS A 50 -1.20 -19.00 -9.45
C LYS A 50 -1.64 -17.73 -8.72
N LEU A 51 -2.79 -17.75 -8.07
CA LEU A 51 -3.30 -16.61 -7.28
C LEU A 51 -2.81 -16.65 -5.81
N ALA A 52 -2.01 -17.64 -5.41
CA ALA A 52 -1.41 -17.64 -4.09
C ALA A 52 -0.51 -16.42 -3.92
N GLY A 53 -0.73 -15.62 -2.87
CA GLY A 53 0.02 -14.37 -2.66
C GLY A 53 -0.36 -13.25 -3.64
N TYR A 54 -1.60 -13.22 -4.13
CA TYR A 54 -2.09 -12.15 -5.00
C TYR A 54 -2.21 -10.82 -4.22
N TYR A 55 -1.13 -10.04 -4.26
CA TYR A 55 -1.04 -8.72 -3.63
C TYR A 55 -0.98 -7.62 -4.70
N ALA A 56 -2.11 -7.39 -5.36
CA ALA A 56 -2.18 -6.56 -6.57
C ALA A 56 -2.84 -5.20 -6.35
N GLY A 57 -3.15 -4.81 -5.10
CA GLY A 57 -3.84 -3.57 -4.81
C GLY A 57 -2.93 -2.31 -4.77
N PRO A 58 -3.42 -1.13 -5.18
CA PRO A 58 -2.70 0.14 -5.01
C PRO A 58 -2.32 0.44 -3.55
N TRP A 59 -3.12 0.03 -2.56
CA TRP A 59 -2.72 0.17 -1.16
C TRP A 59 -1.51 -0.67 -0.81
N GLN A 60 -1.35 -1.86 -1.42
CA GLN A 60 -0.13 -2.65 -1.24
C GLN A 60 1.09 -1.98 -1.87
N LEU A 61 0.93 -1.37 -3.06
CA LEU A 61 2.01 -0.63 -3.70
C LEU A 61 2.48 0.54 -2.82
N LEU A 62 1.55 1.33 -2.30
CA LEU A 62 1.86 2.41 -1.37
C LEU A 62 2.54 1.89 -0.10
N PHE A 63 2.04 0.78 0.45
CA PHE A 63 2.60 0.19 1.65
C PHE A 63 4.05 -0.25 1.45
N ASN A 64 4.32 -0.96 0.35
CA ASN A 64 5.67 -1.35 -0.02
C ASN A 64 6.58 -0.14 -0.23
N ALA A 65 6.11 0.90 -0.92
CA ALA A 65 6.88 2.11 -1.15
C ALA A 65 7.25 2.82 0.16
N TRP A 66 6.30 2.95 1.09
CA TRP A 66 6.53 3.55 2.39
C TRP A 66 7.52 2.75 3.25
N CYS A 67 7.34 1.43 3.35
CA CYS A 67 8.27 0.54 4.05
C CYS A 67 9.71 0.63 3.51
N ASN A 68 9.87 0.94 2.22
CA ASN A 68 11.17 1.12 1.57
C ASN A 68 11.65 2.59 1.58
N ASN A 69 11.06 3.46 2.39
CA ASN A 69 11.38 4.90 2.48
C ASN A 69 11.30 5.66 1.15
N ARG A 70 10.48 5.18 0.19
CA ARG A 70 10.31 5.84 -1.12
C ARG A 70 9.30 6.97 -1.10
N VAL A 71 8.47 7.05 -0.06
CA VAL A 71 7.48 8.11 0.13
C VAL A 71 7.53 8.61 1.58
N PRO A 72 7.46 9.92 1.80
CA PRO A 72 7.47 10.48 3.15
C PRO A 72 6.13 10.24 3.88
N ASN A 73 6.18 10.23 5.20
CA ASN A 73 5.02 10.01 6.07
C ASN A 73 3.88 10.99 5.78
N THR A 74 4.21 12.24 5.45
CA THR A 74 3.20 13.28 5.13
C THR A 74 2.38 12.93 3.89
N ALA A 75 3.01 12.40 2.84
CA ALA A 75 2.32 11.98 1.62
C ALA A 75 1.41 10.78 1.90
N VAL A 76 1.91 9.80 2.67
CA VAL A 76 1.13 8.63 3.07
C VAL A 76 -0.08 9.02 3.92
N LEU A 77 0.10 9.89 4.91
CA LEU A 77 -0.99 10.37 5.77
C LEU A 77 -2.06 11.10 4.96
N ALA A 78 -1.69 11.89 3.95
CA ALA A 78 -2.64 12.55 3.06
C ALA A 78 -3.47 11.54 2.24
N LEU A 79 -2.84 10.45 1.76
CA LEU A 79 -3.55 9.39 1.05
C LEU A 79 -4.46 8.57 1.97
N LEU A 80 -4.06 8.32 3.22
CA LEU A 80 -4.87 7.58 4.20
C LEU A 80 -6.22 8.26 4.55
N LEU A 81 -6.34 9.56 4.29
CA LEU A 81 -7.62 10.30 4.41
C LEU A 81 -8.63 9.90 3.32
N GLN A 82 -8.17 9.29 2.22
CA GLN A 82 -9.02 8.88 1.12
C GLN A 82 -9.67 7.53 1.41
N GLN A 83 -10.90 7.34 0.94
CA GLN A 83 -11.60 6.07 1.07
C GLN A 83 -11.04 5.01 0.12
N CYS A 84 -10.67 5.44 -1.09
CA CYS A 84 -10.18 4.61 -2.18
C CYS A 84 -8.86 5.21 -2.69
N LEU A 85 -8.00 4.35 -3.23
CA LEU A 85 -6.75 4.76 -3.88
C LEU A 85 -6.70 4.11 -5.26
N SER A 86 -6.40 4.88 -6.30
CA SER A 86 -6.19 4.31 -7.64
C SER A 86 -4.72 3.96 -7.87
N HIS A 87 -4.45 3.02 -8.79
CA HIS A 87 -3.09 2.71 -9.23
C HIS A 87 -2.36 3.95 -9.73
N PHE A 88 -3.01 4.72 -10.60
CA PHE A 88 -2.42 5.92 -11.20
C PHE A 88 -2.00 6.94 -10.14
N GLN A 89 -2.87 7.27 -9.17
CA GLN A 89 -2.51 8.17 -8.07
C GLN A 89 -1.36 7.63 -7.24
N CYS A 90 -1.31 6.32 -6.98
CA CYS A 90 -0.22 5.72 -6.22
C CYS A 90 1.11 5.84 -6.96
N GLU A 91 1.12 5.58 -8.27
CA GLU A 91 2.32 5.72 -9.12
C GLU A 91 2.79 7.17 -9.20
N GLU A 92 1.88 8.13 -9.39
CA GLU A 92 2.20 9.56 -9.40
C GLU A 92 2.85 10.01 -8.09
N VAL A 93 2.27 9.60 -6.95
CA VAL A 93 2.83 9.94 -5.64
C VAL A 93 4.20 9.31 -5.46
N ILE A 94 4.40 8.04 -5.80
CA ILE A 94 5.71 7.39 -5.67
C ILE A 94 6.74 8.07 -6.56
N ALA A 95 6.39 8.40 -7.81
CA ALA A 95 7.28 9.06 -8.76
C ALA A 95 7.67 10.48 -8.32
N ALA A 96 6.78 11.20 -7.64
CA ALA A 96 7.07 12.55 -7.12
C ALA A 96 8.14 12.57 -6.01
N TRP A 97 8.51 11.42 -5.45
CA TRP A 97 9.45 11.30 -4.34
C TRP A 97 10.68 10.41 -4.64
N GLN A 98 10.88 10.02 -5.91
CA GLN A 98 12.09 9.39 -6.43
C GLN A 98 13.15 10.43 -6.84
#